data_AF-A0A954WHM1-F1
#
_entry.id   AF-A0A954WHM1-F1
#
_cell.length_a   1.000
_cell.length_b   1.000
_cell.length_c   1.000
_cell.angle_alpha   90.00
_cell.angle_beta   90.00
_cell.angle_gamma   90.00
#
_symmetry.space_group_name_H-M   'P 1'
#
loop_
_entity.id
_entity.type
_entity.pdbx_description
1 polymer ?
#
loop_
_entity_poly.entity_id
_entity_poly.type
_entity_poly.pdbx_seq_one_letter_code
_entity_poly.pdbx_strand_id
1 'polypeptide(L)'
;FGRTPKINVNAGRDHYPRANWAVFAGGGVRPGQLIGGTDRDGAAPDDSTDITPDDIAATIYHALGIDPRTEYHTNTGRPVMLVPHGRVRHDLFG
;
A
#
# COMPACT_ATOMS: atom_id res chain seq x y z
N PHE A 1 5.78 -5.82 -5.82
CA PHE A 1 6.52 -6.47 -6.93
C PHE A 1 6.26 -7.96 -6.83
N GLY A 2 5.69 -8.59 -7.86
CA GLY A 2 5.43 -10.03 -7.90
C GLY A 2 5.49 -10.57 -9.31
N ARG A 3 5.65 -11.89 -9.45
CA ARG A 3 5.63 -12.61 -10.73
C ARG A 3 4.57 -13.71 -10.67
N THR A 4 3.86 -13.93 -11.77
CA THR A 4 2.85 -15.01 -11.83
C THR A 4 3.47 -16.35 -11.43
N PRO A 5 2.75 -17.23 -10.71
CA PRO A 5 3.26 -18.56 -10.41
C PRO A 5 3.33 -19.46 -11.65
N LYS A 6 2.62 -19.08 -12.74
CA LYS A 6 2.61 -19.78 -14.02
C LYS A 6 3.66 -19.21 -14.97
N ILE A 7 4.32 -20.10 -15.73
CA ILE A 7 5.20 -19.75 -16.84
C ILE A 7 4.35 -19.34 -18.04
N ASN A 8 4.73 -18.22 -18.68
CA ASN A 8 4.06 -17.72 -19.87
C ASN A 8 4.64 -18.35 -21.15
N VAL A 9 4.04 -18.04 -22.31
CA VAL A 9 4.45 -18.60 -23.62
C VAL A 9 5.89 -18.25 -24.02
N ASN A 10 6.47 -17.22 -23.41
CA ASN A 10 7.83 -16.75 -23.66
C ASN A 10 8.85 -17.33 -22.66
N ALA A 11 8.51 -18.44 -21.99
CA ALA A 11 9.32 -19.07 -20.94
C ALA A 11 9.67 -18.14 -19.75
N GLY A 12 8.87 -17.10 -19.53
CA GLY A 12 9.02 -16.13 -18.44
C GLY A 12 7.86 -16.19 -17.43
N ARG A 13 7.77 -15.18 -16.56
CA ARG A 13 6.62 -14.96 -15.66
C ARG A 13 6.14 -13.52 -15.78
N ASP A 14 4.83 -13.33 -15.83
CA ASP A 14 4.22 -12.01 -16.01
C ASP A 14 4.26 -11.19 -14.73
N HIS A 15 4.01 -9.88 -14.87
CA HIS A 15 3.84 -8.98 -13.72
C HIS A 15 2.61 -9.40 -12.90
N TYR A 16 2.76 -9.43 -11.58
CA TYR A 16 1.69 -9.86 -10.67
C TYR A 16 1.42 -8.81 -9.59
N PRO A 17 0.50 -7.86 -9.85
CA PRO A 17 0.16 -6.78 -8.92
C PRO A 17 -0.98 -7.13 -7.96
N ARG A 18 -1.50 -8.37 -8.01
CA ARG A 18 -2.73 -8.74 -7.30
C ARG A 18 -2.59 -8.75 -5.79
N ALA A 19 -1.43 -9.15 -5.27
CA ALA A 19 -1.13 -9.20 -3.84
C ALA A 19 0.29 -8.70 -3.59
N ASN A 20 0.47 -8.01 -2.46
CA ASN A 20 1.77 -7.56 -1.99
C ASN A 20 1.72 -7.41 -0.46
N TRP A 21 2.88 -7.22 0.17
CA TRP A 21 2.99 -7.00 1.61
C TRP A 21 3.89 -5.80 1.91
N ALA A 22 3.75 -5.24 3.10
CA ALA A 22 4.59 -4.18 3.64
C ALA A 22 4.91 -4.48 5.10
N VAL A 23 6.09 -4.04 5.56
CA VAL A 23 6.49 -4.10 6.97
C VAL A 23 6.73 -2.69 7.45
N PHE A 24 6.16 -2.37 8.61
CA PHE A 24 6.29 -1.09 9.27
C PHE A 24 6.98 -1.28 10.63
N ALA A 25 7.87 -0.35 10.97
CA ALA A 25 8.59 -0.33 12.24
C ALA A 25 8.99 1.12 12.59
N GLY A 26 9.05 1.42 13.90
CA GLY A 26 9.30 2.79 14.38
C GLY A 26 8.10 3.73 14.19
N GLY A 27 8.28 5.04 14.36
CA GLY A 27 7.25 6.04 14.04
C GLY A 27 5.91 5.87 14.76
N GLY A 28 5.90 5.31 15.98
CA GLY A 28 4.68 5.02 16.74
C GLY A 28 3.93 3.76 16.31
N VAL A 29 4.46 2.97 15.37
CA VAL A 29 3.88 1.70 14.94
C VAL A 29 3.87 0.72 16.11
N ARG A 30 2.71 0.15 16.40
CA ARG A 30 2.57 -0.89 17.43
C ARG A 30 3.22 -2.20 16.93
N PRO A 31 4.14 -2.82 17.70
CA PRO A 31 4.81 -4.04 17.28
C PRO A 31 3.92 -5.28 17.42
N GLY A 32 4.28 -6.37 16.72
CA GLY A 32 3.70 -7.69 16.92
C GLY A 32 2.29 -7.87 16.38
N GLN A 33 1.92 -7.12 15.33
CA GLN A 33 0.61 -7.21 14.70
C GLN A 33 0.69 -7.62 13.23
N LEU A 34 -0.37 -8.27 12.76
CA LEU A 34 -0.64 -8.57 11.36
C LEU A 34 -1.98 -7.92 11.01
N ILE A 35 -1.99 -7.09 9.98
CA ILE A 35 -3.19 -6.37 9.52
C ILE A 35 -3.49 -6.80 8.09
N GLY A 36 -4.68 -7.36 7.86
CA GLY A 36 -5.07 -7.93 6.58
C GLY A 36 -4.38 -9.27 6.29
N GLY A 37 -4.65 -9.79 5.10
CA GLY A 37 -4.25 -11.12 4.66
C GLY A 37 -4.52 -11.32 3.17
N THR A 38 -4.33 -12.56 2.73
CA THR A 38 -4.61 -12.98 1.36
C THR A 38 -5.52 -14.20 1.40
N ASP A 39 -6.12 -14.51 0.26
CA ASP A 39 -6.82 -15.78 0.07
C ASP A 39 -5.92 -16.99 0.38
N ARG A 40 -6.54 -18.18 0.47
CA ARG A 40 -5.85 -19.44 0.81
C ARG A 40 -4.66 -19.78 -0.10
N ASP A 41 -4.65 -19.26 -1.33
CA ASP A 41 -3.64 -19.53 -2.34
C ASP A 41 -2.57 -18.42 -2.38
N GLY A 42 -2.73 -17.36 -1.58
CA GLY A 42 -1.86 -16.18 -1.57
C GLY A 42 -1.94 -15.33 -2.83
N ALA A 43 -3.02 -15.47 -3.61
CA ALA A 43 -3.12 -14.92 -4.97
C ALA A 43 -3.66 -13.48 -4.99
N ALA A 44 -4.54 -13.13 -4.06
CA ALA A 44 -5.12 -11.80 -3.89
C ALA A 44 -5.41 -11.53 -2.41
N PRO A 45 -5.59 -10.25 -2.00
CA PRO A 45 -6.22 -9.91 -0.74
C PRO A 45 -7.51 -10.70 -0.53
N ASP A 46 -7.73 -11.19 0.69
CA ASP A 46 -9.02 -11.79 1.03
C ASP A 46 -10.11 -10.71 1.19
N ASP A 47 -11.38 -11.15 1.29
CA ASP A 47 -12.53 -10.24 1.39
C ASP A 47 -12.51 -9.34 2.64
N SER A 48 -11.72 -9.69 3.65
CA SER A 48 -11.55 -8.88 4.87
C SER A 48 -10.45 -7.83 4.74
N THR A 49 -9.61 -7.94 3.71
CA THR A 49 -8.42 -7.11 3.51
C THR A 49 -8.75 -5.89 2.67
N ASP A 50 -9.21 -4.85 3.35
CA ASP A 50 -9.47 -3.54 2.78
C ASP A 50 -8.23 -2.62 2.97
N ILE A 51 -7.16 -2.93 2.26
CA ILE A 51 -5.90 -2.16 2.24
C ILE A 51 -5.48 -1.86 0.81
N THR A 52 -5.31 -0.58 0.49
CA THR A 52 -4.82 -0.13 -0.82
C THR A 52 -3.38 0.38 -0.76
N PRO A 53 -2.64 0.43 -1.89
CA PRO A 53 -1.33 1.09 -1.93
C PRO A 53 -1.37 2.55 -1.49
N ASP A 54 -2.48 3.24 -1.75
CA ASP A 54 -2.69 4.63 -1.34
C ASP A 54 -2.81 4.75 0.19
N ASP A 55 -3.42 3.77 0.88
CA ASP A 55 -3.45 3.71 2.36
C ASP A 55 -2.03 3.62 2.95
N ILE A 56 -1.16 2.84 2.30
CA ILE A 56 0.24 2.68 2.71
C ILE A 56 0.96 4.04 2.60
N ALA A 57 0.82 4.71 1.46
CA ALA A 57 1.41 6.04 1.25
C ALA A 57 0.87 7.07 2.26
N ALA A 58 -0.45 7.13 2.45
CA ALA A 58 -1.09 8.05 3.39
C ALA A 58 -0.60 7.83 4.82
N THR A 59 -0.43 6.57 5.22
CA THR A 59 0.05 6.20 6.55
C THR A 59 1.51 6.57 6.77
N ILE A 60 2.38 6.41 5.76
CA ILE A 60 3.78 6.83 5.82
C ILE A 60 3.86 8.35 6.01
N TYR A 61 3.13 9.14 5.22
CA TYR A 61 3.14 10.59 5.36
C TYR A 61 2.62 11.04 6.73
N HIS A 62 1.54 10.43 7.20
CA HIS A 62 1.02 10.69 8.54
C HIS A 62 2.05 10.42 9.64
N ALA A 63 2.77 9.29 9.57
CA ALA A 63 3.83 8.95 10.53
C ALA A 63 4.99 9.96 10.53
N LEU A 64 5.21 10.65 9.40
CA LEU A 64 6.20 11.72 9.26
C LEU A 64 5.66 13.11 9.66
N GLY A 65 4.40 13.22 10.09
CA GLY A 65 3.76 14.49 10.41
C GLY A 65 3.37 15.33 9.19
N ILE A 66 3.31 14.72 8.01
CA ILE A 66 2.91 15.36 6.76
C ILE A 66 1.44 15.03 6.50
N ASP A 67 0.63 16.05 6.20
CA ASP A 67 -0.76 15.82 5.80
C ASP A 67 -0.81 15.14 4.43
N PRO A 68 -1.29 13.88 4.32
CA PRO A 68 -1.37 13.17 3.03
C PRO A 68 -2.35 13.82 2.05
N ARG A 69 -3.24 14.70 2.52
CA ARG A 69 -4.21 15.44 1.72
C ARG A 69 -3.63 16.72 1.11
N THR A 70 -2.36 17.03 1.37
CA THR A 70 -1.71 18.24 0.85
C THR A 70 -1.76 18.26 -0.68
N GLU A 71 -2.19 19.40 -1.24
CA GLU A 71 -2.14 19.69 -2.66
C GLU A 71 -0.94 20.58 -2.97
N TYR A 72 -0.15 20.19 -3.96
CA TYR A 72 0.95 20.98 -4.50
C TYR A 72 0.62 21.44 -5.91
N HIS A 73 1.11 22.62 -6.27
CA HIS A 73 0.98 23.15 -7.63
C HIS A 73 2.31 22.97 -8.36
N THR A 74 2.27 22.35 -9.53
CA THR A 74 3.47 22.20 -10.37
C THR A 74 3.95 23.56 -10.90
N ASN A 75 5.13 23.60 -11.53
CA ASN A 75 5.62 24.78 -12.23
C ASN A 75 4.72 25.25 -13.39
N THR A 76 3.76 24.43 -13.83
CA THR A 76 2.73 24.77 -14.82
C THR A 76 1.38 25.13 -14.18
N GLY A 77 1.30 25.19 -12.85
CA GLY A 77 0.07 25.49 -12.11
C GLY A 77 -0.92 24.32 -12.02
N ARG A 78 -0.53 23.09 -12.39
CA ARG A 78 -1.40 21.92 -12.26
C ARG A 78 -1.48 21.50 -10.79
N PRO A 79 -2.67 21.34 -10.21
CA PRO A 79 -2.81 20.79 -8.86
C PRO A 79 -2.50 19.28 -8.86
N VAL A 80 -1.73 18.84 -7.87
CA VAL A 80 -1.35 17.45 -7.62
C VAL A 80 -1.49 17.18 -6.13
N MET A 81 -2.40 16.29 -5.75
CA MET A 81 -2.48 15.81 -4.37
C MET A 81 -1.38 14.80 -4.07
N LEU A 82 -0.82 14.89 -2.87
CA LEU A 82 0.26 14.02 -2.41
C LEU A 82 -0.20 12.55 -2.40
N VAL A 83 -1.35 12.27 -1.80
CA VAL A 83 -2.05 10.99 -1.92
C VAL A 83 -3.49 11.24 -2.35
N PRO A 84 -3.84 10.97 -3.63
CA PRO A 84 -5.16 11.31 -4.16
C PRO A 84 -6.30 10.50 -3.52
N HIS A 85 -6.05 9.22 -3.22
CA HIS A 85 -7.00 8.33 -2.56
C HIS A 85 -6.35 7.72 -1.31
N GLY A 86 -7.07 6.87 -0.58
CA GLY A 86 -6.53 6.17 0.58
C GLY A 86 -6.76 6.86 1.92
N ARG A 87 -6.63 6.07 2.98
CA ARG A 87 -6.88 6.42 4.37
C ARG A 87 -5.69 6.06 5.25
N VAL A 88 -5.45 6.89 6.27
CA VAL A 88 -4.44 6.59 7.28
C VAL A 88 -4.86 5.34 8.06
N ARG A 89 -3.96 4.36 8.15
CA ARG A 89 -4.12 3.13 8.92
C ARG A 89 -3.86 3.40 10.40
N HIS A 90 -4.85 3.97 11.07
CA HIS A 90 -4.77 4.24 12.50
C HIS A 90 -4.63 2.96 13.34
N ASP A 91 -5.12 1.84 12.82
CA ASP A 91 -4.92 0.50 13.39
C ASP A 91 -3.45 0.05 13.42
N LEU A 92 -2.57 0.68 12.64
CA LEU A 92 -1.14 0.43 12.65
C LEU A 92 -0.42 1.02 13.87
N PHE A 93 -0.97 2.08 14.47
CA PHE A 93 -0.35 2.80 15.58
C PHE A 93 -0.89 2.31 16.93
N GLY A 94 -0.16 2.63 18.02
CA GLY A 94 -0.51 2.29 19.40
C GLY A 94 -0.71 3.52 20.27
#